data_AF-A0A3C0QJ11-F1
#
_entry.id   AF-A0A3C0QJ11-F1
#
_cell.length_a   1.000
_cell.length_b   1.000
_cell.length_c   1.000
_cell.angle_alpha   90.00
_cell.angle_beta   90.00
_cell.angle_gamma   90.00
#
_symmetry.space_group_name_H-M   'P 1'
#
loop_
_entity.id
_entity.type
_entity.pdbx_description
1 polymer ?
#
loop_
_entity_poly.entity_id
_entity_poly.type
_entity_poly.pdbx_seq_one_letter_code
_entity_poly.pdbx_strand_id
1 'polypeptide(L)'
;MPRKKVKRFNMNVSINVFNPKPFTPFQWAAQEKIDLLEKKINNILENIPQKYINISWSDIARSQIECALSRGDTRLGSVIEDAWKAGAKFDNWTDLFDRKAWRDAFEKNGIVIDFYTTRGYDTSEILPWDSIDMIVKKEFLLSQYKKALEWEPVREMDPGTRADSNEEGK
;
A
#
# COMPACT_ATOMS: atom_id res chain seq x y z
N MET A 1 -31.51 42.77 4.47
CA MET A 1 -30.10 42.46 4.13
C MET A 1 -30.08 41.31 3.12
N PRO A 2 -29.44 41.43 1.95
CA PRO A 2 -29.35 40.32 1.02
C PRO A 2 -28.39 39.27 1.58
N ARG A 3 -28.86 38.04 1.80
CA ARG A 3 -27.99 36.91 2.18
C ARG A 3 -26.95 36.74 1.07
N LYS A 4 -25.66 36.94 1.38
CA LYS A 4 -24.53 36.62 0.48
C LYS A 4 -24.75 35.19 -0.03
N LYS A 5 -24.96 35.02 -1.34
CA LYS A 5 -25.00 33.70 -1.97
C LYS A 5 -23.66 33.02 -1.69
N VAL A 6 -23.65 32.04 -0.79
CA VAL A 6 -22.49 31.18 -0.57
C VAL A 6 -22.19 30.54 -1.93
N LYS A 7 -20.98 30.77 -2.47
CA LYS A 7 -20.51 30.07 -3.68
C LYS A 7 -20.80 28.59 -3.49
N ARG A 8 -21.36 27.92 -4.51
CA ARG A 8 -21.56 26.46 -4.51
C ARG A 8 -20.27 25.81 -4.01
N PHE A 9 -20.28 25.29 -2.78
CA PHE A 9 -19.14 24.60 -2.18
C PHE A 9 -19.10 23.22 -2.81
N ASN A 10 -18.02 22.92 -3.53
CA ASN A 10 -17.78 21.62 -4.12
C ASN A 10 -16.35 21.21 -3.75
N MET A 11 -16.20 20.04 -3.14
CA MET A 11 -14.93 19.52 -2.64
C MET A 11 -14.69 18.14 -3.24
N ASN A 12 -13.48 17.88 -3.73
CA ASN A 12 -13.08 16.54 -4.15
C ASN A 12 -12.33 15.87 -3.00
N VAL A 13 -12.75 14.65 -2.65
CA VAL A 13 -12.10 13.83 -1.61
C VAL A 13 -11.69 12.52 -2.25
N SER A 14 -10.44 12.12 -2.05
CA SER A 14 -9.91 10.84 -2.52
C SER A 14 -9.54 9.96 -1.34
N ILE A 15 -10.14 8.77 -1.27
CA ILE A 15 -9.95 7.80 -0.20
C ILE A 15 -9.10 6.66 -0.75
N ASN A 16 -7.86 6.56 -0.29
CA ASN A 16 -6.96 5.50 -0.73
C ASN A 16 -6.85 4.39 0.30
N VAL A 17 -6.83 3.14 -0.18
CA VAL A 17 -6.49 2.00 0.67
C VAL A 17 -5.02 2.10 1.05
N PHE A 18 -4.73 1.88 2.32
CA PHE A 18 -3.36 1.87 2.82
C PHE A 18 -2.63 0.60 2.36
N ASN A 19 -1.59 0.78 1.53
CA ASN A 19 -0.79 -0.31 0.98
C ASN A 19 0.65 -0.18 1.51
N PRO A 20 1.07 -1.00 2.51
CA PRO A 20 2.44 -1.02 3.00
C PRO A 20 3.44 -1.24 1.87
N LYS A 21 4.50 -0.44 1.82
CA LYS A 21 5.52 -0.51 0.76
C LYS A 21 6.91 -0.83 1.33
N PRO A 22 7.73 -1.61 0.60
CA PRO A 22 9.14 -1.79 0.91
C PRO A 22 9.88 -0.46 1.09
N PHE A 23 10.90 -0.47 1.95
CA PHE A 23 11.77 0.70 2.20
C PHE A 23 11.04 1.94 2.73
N THR A 24 9.86 1.74 3.32
CA THR A 24 9.11 2.80 4.03
C THR A 24 9.04 2.47 5.51
N PRO A 25 8.80 3.46 6.40
CA PRO A 25 8.59 3.20 7.81
C PRO A 25 7.48 2.18 8.08
N PHE A 26 6.49 2.08 7.18
CA PHE A 26 5.37 1.17 7.34
C PHE A 26 5.57 -0.20 6.68
N GLN A 27 6.79 -0.55 6.25
CA GLN A 27 7.04 -1.82 5.56
C GLN A 27 6.70 -3.08 6.38
N TRP A 28 6.62 -2.96 7.71
CA TRP A 28 6.21 -4.04 8.63
C TRP A 28 4.69 -4.10 8.87
N ALA A 29 3.95 -3.06 8.48
CA ALA A 29 2.52 -2.98 8.71
C ALA A 29 1.74 -3.97 7.84
N ALA A 30 0.56 -4.37 8.33
CA ALA A 30 -0.41 -5.12 7.56
C ALA A 30 -1.32 -4.19 6.76
N GLN A 31 -1.78 -4.65 5.60
CA GLN A 31 -2.99 -4.12 4.98
C GLN A 31 -4.21 -4.63 5.76
N GLU A 32 -5.23 -3.81 5.92
CA GLU A 32 -6.50 -4.22 6.54
C GLU A 32 -7.19 -5.29 5.68
N LYS A 33 -7.96 -6.19 6.31
CA LYS A 33 -8.74 -7.21 5.59
C LYS A 33 -9.76 -6.57 4.63
N ILE A 34 -9.96 -7.17 3.46
CA ILE A 34 -10.90 -6.69 2.43
C ILE A 34 -12.30 -6.43 3.00
N ASP A 35 -12.86 -7.39 3.74
CA ASP A 35 -14.22 -7.26 4.29
C ASP A 35 -14.37 -6.03 5.21
N LEU A 36 -13.29 -5.64 5.91
CA LEU A 36 -13.28 -4.47 6.78
C LEU A 36 -13.09 -3.19 5.97
N LEU A 37 -12.25 -3.22 4.92
CA LEU A 37 -12.09 -2.09 3.99
C LEU A 37 -13.40 -1.76 3.27
N GLU A 38 -14.11 -2.78 2.78
CA GLU A 38 -15.42 -2.63 2.13
C GLU A 38 -16.44 -1.99 3.08
N LYS A 39 -16.53 -2.52 4.31
CA LYS A 39 -17.41 -1.96 5.36
C LYS A 39 -17.08 -0.49 5.67
N LYS A 40 -15.79 -0.15 5.81
CA LYS A 40 -15.35 1.22 6.10
C LYS A 40 -15.68 2.18 4.96
N ILE A 41 -15.41 1.80 3.71
CA ILE A 41 -15.71 2.62 2.53
C ILE A 41 -17.22 2.83 2.39
N ASN A 42 -18.02 1.77 2.50
CA ASN A 42 -19.48 1.88 2.42
C ASN A 42 -20.04 2.80 3.51
N ASN A 43 -19.56 2.65 4.76
CA ASN A 43 -19.95 3.54 5.84
C ASN A 43 -19.60 5.01 5.57
N ILE A 44 -18.45 5.28 4.94
CA ILE A 44 -18.09 6.66 4.55
C ILE A 44 -19.03 7.19 3.46
N LEU A 45 -19.31 6.39 2.44
CA LEU A 45 -20.17 6.79 1.31
C LEU A 45 -21.62 7.08 1.75
N GLU A 46 -22.13 6.32 2.71
CA GLU A 46 -23.48 6.48 3.27
C GLU A 46 -23.63 7.74 4.14
N ASN A 47 -22.55 8.19 4.80
CA ASN A 47 -22.59 9.30 5.77
C ASN A 47 -22.12 10.64 5.21
N ILE A 48 -21.55 10.69 4.00
CA ILE A 48 -21.07 11.95 3.40
C ILE A 48 -22.17 12.67 2.62
N PRO A 49 -22.32 14.01 2.76
CA PRO A 49 -23.23 14.79 1.94
C PRO A 49 -22.75 14.90 0.48
N GLN A 50 -23.17 13.93 -0.33
CA GLN A 50 -22.87 13.79 -1.77
C GLN A 50 -23.21 15.04 -2.61
N LYS A 51 -24.08 15.93 -2.11
CA LYS A 51 -24.47 17.18 -2.78
C LYS A 51 -23.33 18.18 -2.95
N TYR A 52 -22.32 18.13 -2.07
CA TYR A 52 -21.22 19.10 -2.03
C TYR A 52 -19.84 18.44 -2.12
N ILE A 53 -19.79 17.11 -2.10
CA ILE A 53 -18.54 16.36 -2.03
C ILE A 53 -18.56 15.31 -3.14
N ASN A 54 -17.58 15.42 -4.04
CA ASN A 54 -17.27 14.40 -5.02
C ASN A 54 -16.21 13.46 -4.42
N ILE A 55 -16.55 12.19 -4.26
CA ILE A 55 -15.66 11.20 -3.65
C ILE A 55 -15.13 10.27 -4.74
N SER A 56 -13.82 10.07 -4.75
CA SER A 56 -13.19 8.92 -5.40
C SER A 56 -12.57 8.01 -4.34
N TRP A 57 -12.54 6.70 -4.60
CA TRP A 57 -11.88 5.74 -3.72
C TRP A 57 -11.13 4.69 -4.53
N SER A 58 -10.12 4.07 -3.91
CA SER A 58 -9.38 2.97 -4.56
C SER A 58 -10.25 1.73 -4.72
N ASP A 59 -10.07 1.02 -5.83
CA ASP A 59 -10.55 -0.35 -5.97
C ASP A 59 -9.81 -1.23 -4.95
N ILE A 60 -10.57 -1.90 -4.07
CA ILE A 60 -10.03 -2.68 -2.96
C ILE A 60 -9.31 -3.93 -3.46
N ALA A 61 -9.86 -4.61 -4.47
CA ALA A 61 -9.27 -5.81 -5.03
C ALA A 61 -7.96 -5.50 -5.75
N ARG A 62 -7.92 -4.40 -6.51
CA ARG A 62 -6.68 -3.89 -7.09
C ARG A 62 -5.66 -3.54 -6.01
N SER A 63 -6.08 -2.84 -4.96
CA SER A 63 -5.20 -2.45 -3.85
C SER A 63 -4.59 -3.67 -3.15
N GLN A 64 -5.33 -4.78 -3.04
CA GLN A 64 -4.80 -6.04 -2.51
C GLN A 64 -3.69 -6.61 -3.41
N ILE A 65 -3.90 -6.64 -4.73
CA ILE A 65 -2.89 -7.12 -5.69
C ILE A 65 -1.67 -6.21 -5.68
N GLU A 66 -1.85 -4.89 -5.70
CA GLU A 66 -0.75 -3.93 -5.59
C GLU A 66 0.07 -4.13 -4.32
N CYS A 67 -0.60 -4.36 -3.19
CA CYS A 67 0.06 -4.64 -1.92
C CYS A 67 0.86 -5.95 -2.01
N ALA A 68 0.25 -7.02 -2.52
CA ALA A 68 0.90 -8.32 -2.66
C ALA A 68 2.13 -8.23 -3.57
N LEU A 69 2.01 -7.61 -4.75
CA LEU A 69 3.11 -7.46 -5.69
C LEU A 69 4.23 -6.59 -5.14
N SER A 70 3.91 -5.54 -4.38
CA SER A 70 4.93 -4.68 -3.77
C SER A 70 5.72 -5.42 -2.70
N ARG A 71 5.08 -6.35 -1.98
CA ARG A 71 5.67 -7.06 -0.85
C ARG A 71 6.09 -8.50 -1.19
N GLY A 72 6.03 -8.83 -2.48
CA GLY A 72 6.28 -10.15 -3.00
C GLY A 72 7.71 -10.60 -2.84
N ASP A 73 7.90 -11.91 -2.84
CA ASP A 73 9.19 -12.55 -3.07
C ASP A 73 9.19 -13.21 -4.47
N THR A 74 10.24 -13.97 -4.75
CA THR A 74 10.43 -14.65 -6.04
C THR A 74 9.28 -15.58 -6.43
N ARG A 75 8.46 -16.05 -5.47
CA ARG A 75 7.31 -16.92 -5.76
C ARG A 75 6.22 -16.20 -6.54
N LEU A 76 6.11 -14.88 -6.42
CA LEU A 76 5.14 -14.10 -7.20
C LEU A 76 5.51 -13.98 -8.68
N GLY A 77 6.73 -14.34 -9.08
CA GLY A 77 7.14 -14.33 -10.49
C GLY A 77 6.21 -15.18 -11.35
N SER A 78 5.92 -16.41 -10.91
CA SER A 78 5.01 -17.32 -11.63
C SER A 78 3.55 -16.84 -11.64
N VAL A 79 3.11 -16.16 -10.56
CA VAL A 79 1.77 -15.55 -10.51
C VAL A 79 1.63 -14.43 -11.53
N ILE A 80 2.63 -13.56 -11.63
CA ILE A 80 2.65 -12.45 -12.60
C ILE A 80 2.62 -12.99 -14.03
N GLU A 81 3.43 -14.02 -14.32
CA GLU A 81 3.47 -14.65 -15.64
C GLU A 81 2.12 -15.27 -16.01
N ASP A 82 1.51 -16.01 -15.09
CA ASP A 82 0.22 -16.66 -15.31
C ASP A 82 -0.93 -15.66 -15.47
N ALA A 83 -0.95 -14.59 -14.66
CA ALA A 83 -1.93 -13.52 -14.79
C ALA A 83 -1.82 -12.83 -16.16
N TRP A 84 -0.59 -12.53 -16.60
CA TRP A 84 -0.34 -11.93 -17.91
C TRP A 84 -0.79 -12.84 -19.07
N LYS A 85 -0.48 -14.15 -18.99
CA LYS A 85 -0.97 -15.15 -19.96
C LYS A 85 -2.49 -15.26 -19.99
N ALA A 86 -3.14 -15.08 -18.84
CA ALA A 86 -4.59 -15.07 -18.70
C ALA A 86 -5.25 -13.77 -19.19
N GLY A 87 -4.47 -12.74 -19.54
CA GLY A 87 -4.98 -11.49 -20.13
C GLY A 87 -4.92 -10.28 -19.21
N ALA A 88 -4.40 -10.40 -17.99
CA ALA A 88 -4.17 -9.27 -17.08
C ALA A 88 -3.15 -8.30 -17.71
N LYS A 89 -3.68 -7.25 -18.34
CA LYS A 89 -2.93 -6.24 -19.08
C LYS A 89 -3.58 -4.90 -18.82
N PHE A 90 -2.77 -3.91 -18.52
CA PHE A 90 -3.23 -2.55 -18.23
C PHE A 90 -4.14 -2.41 -16.99
N ASP A 91 -3.88 -3.23 -15.96
CA ASP A 91 -4.64 -3.27 -14.70
C ASP A 91 -4.66 -1.94 -13.92
N ASN A 92 -3.87 -0.95 -14.32
CA ASN A 92 -3.90 0.39 -13.72
C ASN A 92 -5.14 1.21 -14.16
N TRP A 93 -5.82 0.84 -15.25
CA TRP A 93 -7.08 1.48 -15.65
C TRP A 93 -8.28 0.71 -15.09
N THR A 94 -9.19 1.40 -14.38
CA THR A 94 -10.35 0.79 -13.70
C THR A 94 -11.17 -0.11 -14.61
N ASP A 95 -11.42 0.33 -15.84
CA ASP A 95 -12.27 -0.40 -16.79
C ASP A 95 -11.60 -1.64 -17.41
N LEU A 96 -10.30 -1.84 -17.19
CA LEU A 96 -9.51 -2.91 -17.79
C LEU A 96 -8.91 -3.87 -16.76
N PHE A 97 -9.20 -3.67 -15.47
CA PHE A 97 -8.66 -4.51 -14.41
C PHE A 97 -9.34 -5.88 -14.36
N ASP A 98 -8.55 -6.93 -14.60
CA ASP A 98 -9.04 -8.30 -14.61
C ASP A 98 -8.75 -8.99 -13.27
N ARG A 99 -9.65 -8.76 -12.31
CA ARG A 99 -9.61 -9.42 -11.00
C ARG A 99 -9.61 -10.95 -11.11
N LYS A 100 -10.29 -11.52 -12.12
CA LYS A 100 -10.42 -12.96 -12.28
C LYS A 100 -9.09 -13.57 -12.70
N ALA A 101 -8.40 -12.98 -13.66
CA ALA A 101 -7.08 -13.43 -14.11
C ALA A 101 -6.08 -13.49 -12.95
N TRP A 102 -6.05 -12.48 -12.08
CA TRP A 102 -5.19 -12.48 -10.89
C TRP A 102 -5.57 -13.55 -9.89
N ARG A 103 -6.86 -13.65 -9.52
CA ARG A 103 -7.32 -14.68 -8.57
C ARG A 103 -6.96 -16.08 -9.05
N ASP A 104 -7.25 -16.39 -10.31
CA ASP A 104 -6.99 -17.70 -10.88
C ASP A 104 -5.47 -17.98 -10.96
N ALA A 105 -4.63 -16.97 -11.20
CA ALA A 105 -3.17 -17.10 -11.16
C ALA A 105 -2.63 -17.37 -9.75
N PHE A 106 -3.14 -16.69 -8.72
CA PHE A 106 -2.78 -16.95 -7.33
C PHE A 106 -3.17 -18.38 -6.91
N GLU A 107 -4.40 -18.80 -7.24
CA GLU A 107 -4.91 -20.14 -6.95
C GLU A 107 -4.09 -21.23 -7.64
N LYS A 108 -3.79 -21.06 -8.95
CA LYS A 108 -2.98 -21.99 -9.73
C LYS A 108 -1.58 -22.21 -9.13
N ASN A 109 -0.99 -21.17 -8.55
CA ASN A 109 0.34 -21.23 -7.93
C ASN A 109 0.28 -21.67 -6.45
N GLY A 110 -0.90 -21.94 -5.90
CA GLY A 110 -1.08 -22.34 -4.50
C GLY A 110 -0.70 -21.23 -3.51
N ILE A 111 -0.77 -19.97 -3.93
CA ILE A 111 -0.35 -18.82 -3.12
C ILE A 111 -1.58 -18.12 -2.57
N VAL A 112 -1.66 -18.07 -1.24
CA VAL A 112 -2.67 -17.27 -0.53
C VAL A 112 -2.21 -15.81 -0.53
N ILE A 113 -2.92 -14.95 -1.26
CA ILE A 113 -2.58 -13.52 -1.40
C ILE A 113 -2.46 -12.80 -0.05
N ASP A 114 -3.27 -13.19 0.94
CA ASP A 114 -3.27 -12.65 2.30
C ASP A 114 -1.95 -12.81 3.04
N PHE A 115 -1.13 -13.80 2.63
CA PHE A 115 0.23 -13.97 3.15
C PHE A 115 1.12 -12.73 2.91
N TYR A 116 0.90 -12.01 1.80
CA TYR A 116 1.66 -10.82 1.42
C TYR A 116 0.95 -9.50 1.76
N THR A 117 -0.31 -9.53 2.18
CA THR A 117 -1.11 -8.32 2.42
C THR A 117 -1.50 -8.14 3.88
N THR A 118 -2.35 -9.02 4.40
CA THR A 118 -2.96 -8.87 5.74
C THR A 118 -2.06 -9.38 6.87
N ARG A 119 -0.99 -10.11 6.53
CA ARG A 119 0.08 -10.43 7.46
C ARG A 119 0.92 -9.19 7.77
N GLY A 120 1.08 -8.84 9.05
CA GLY A 120 2.15 -7.93 9.48
C GLY A 120 3.47 -8.69 9.57
N TYR A 121 4.59 -8.01 9.33
CA TYR A 121 5.91 -8.61 9.54
C TYR A 121 6.43 -8.26 10.93
N ASP A 122 7.15 -9.20 11.55
CA ASP A 122 7.90 -8.87 12.74
C ASP A 122 9.06 -7.94 12.38
N THR A 123 9.41 -7.02 13.28
CA THR A 123 10.51 -6.06 13.04
C THR A 123 11.88 -6.72 12.91
N SER A 124 12.04 -7.94 13.44
CA SER A 124 13.23 -8.78 13.32
C SER A 124 13.19 -9.76 12.14
N GLU A 125 12.07 -9.84 11.41
CA GLU A 125 11.93 -10.73 10.24
C GLU A 125 12.85 -10.28 9.10
N ILE A 126 13.38 -11.27 8.38
CA ILE A 126 14.10 -11.05 7.11
C ILE A 126 13.05 -10.81 6.03
N LEU A 127 13.03 -9.61 5.48
CA LEU A 127 12.05 -9.19 4.48
C LEU A 127 12.51 -9.61 3.08
N PRO A 128 11.59 -9.90 2.14
CA PRO A 128 11.93 -10.30 0.77
C PRO A 128 12.86 -9.34 0.03
N TRP A 129 12.84 -8.06 0.40
CA TRP A 129 13.63 -6.99 -0.20
C TRP A 129 14.84 -6.57 0.62
N ASP A 130 15.15 -7.24 1.75
CA ASP A 130 16.32 -6.90 2.58
C ASP A 130 17.66 -7.08 1.84
N SER A 131 17.70 -7.90 0.79
CA SER A 131 18.89 -8.07 -0.05
C SER A 131 19.15 -6.91 -1.02
N ILE A 132 18.17 -6.00 -1.19
CA ILE A 132 18.29 -4.86 -2.08
C ILE A 132 18.84 -3.70 -1.26
N ASP A 133 20.02 -3.22 -1.66
CA ASP A 133 20.60 -2.06 -1.01
C ASP A 133 19.83 -0.80 -1.41
N MET A 134 19.40 -0.06 -0.40
CA MET A 134 18.72 1.22 -0.51
C MET A 134 19.46 2.21 0.38
N ILE A 135 19.48 3.47 -0.07
CA ILE A 135 20.25 4.55 0.57
C ILE A 135 19.83 4.78 2.05
N VAL A 136 18.64 4.32 2.42
CA VAL A 136 18.04 4.48 3.75
C VAL A 136 18.32 3.26 4.63
N LYS A 137 18.83 3.51 5.85
CA LYS A 137 19.09 2.47 6.85
C LYS A 137 17.80 1.86 7.41
N LYS A 138 17.76 0.52 7.59
CA LYS A 138 16.59 -0.20 8.15
C LYS A 138 16.29 0.24 9.58
N GLU A 139 17.32 0.58 10.35
CA GLU A 139 17.23 1.07 11.73
C GLU A 139 16.52 2.44 11.78
N PHE A 140 16.77 3.30 10.80
CA PHE A 140 16.07 4.57 10.68
C PHE A 140 14.57 4.33 10.41
N LEU A 141 14.24 3.48 9.43
CA LEU A 141 12.84 3.13 9.12
C LEU A 141 12.12 2.56 10.35
N LEU A 142 12.79 1.72 11.13
CA LEU A 142 12.24 1.12 12.34
C LEU A 142 11.98 2.17 13.43
N SER A 143 12.90 3.13 13.60
CA SER A 143 12.71 4.26 14.51
C SER A 143 11.50 5.10 14.12
N GLN A 144 11.36 5.41 12.83
CA GLN A 144 10.19 6.14 12.31
C GLN A 144 8.89 5.36 12.49
N TYR A 145 8.93 4.03 12.31
CA TYR A 145 7.76 3.18 12.54
C TYR A 145 7.29 3.24 13.99
N LYS A 146 8.21 3.13 14.96
CA LYS A 146 7.90 3.22 16.40
C LYS A 146 7.28 4.58 16.76
N LYS A 147 7.88 5.67 16.29
CA LYS A 147 7.33 7.03 16.48
C LYS A 147 5.92 7.16 15.92
N ALA A 148 5.66 6.60 14.74
CA ALA A 148 4.33 6.62 14.13
C ALA A 148 3.29 5.86 14.97
N LEU A 149 3.66 4.73 15.59
CA LEU A 149 2.78 3.98 16.50
C LEU A 149 2.50 4.72 17.81
N GLU A 150 3.45 5.54 18.27
CA GLU A 150 3.34 6.38 19.47
C GLU A 150 2.69 7.74 19.20
N TRP A 151 2.23 7.99 17.97
CA TRP A 151 1.66 9.27 17.52
C TRP A 151 2.63 10.46 17.68
N GLU A 152 3.93 10.19 17.66
CA GLU A 152 4.94 11.23 17.74
C GLU A 152 5.16 11.89 16.37
N PRO A 153 5.16 13.22 16.29
CA PRO A 153 5.42 13.92 15.03
C PRO A 153 6.88 13.75 14.62
N VAL A 154 7.10 13.39 13.36
CA VAL A 154 8.43 13.38 12.74
C VAL A 154 8.86 14.83 12.51
N ARG A 155 9.82 15.31 13.32
CA ARG A 155 10.35 16.68 13.20
C ARG A 155 11.57 16.76 12.29
N GLU A 156 12.24 15.63 12.05
CA GLU A 156 13.50 15.56 11.32
C GLU A 156 13.50 14.32 10.42
N MET A 157 13.78 14.53 9.14
CA MET A 157 13.79 13.52 8.07
C MET A 157 15.23 13.38 7.54
N ASP A 158 16.18 13.12 8.43
CA ASP A 158 17.53 12.71 8.03
C ASP A 158 17.63 11.19 8.11
N PRO A 159 17.53 10.46 6.97
CA PRO A 159 17.64 9.01 6.96
C PRO A 159 19.04 8.51 7.33
N GLY A 160 20.04 9.39 7.44
CA GLY A 160 21.44 9.03 7.61
C GLY A 160 21.93 8.19 6.44
N THR A 161 22.50 8.82 5.41
CA THR A 161 23.05 8.09 4.27
C THR A 161 24.11 7.08 4.73
N ARG A 162 24.15 5.89 4.13
CA ARG A 162 25.31 4.99 4.20
C ARG A 162 26.44 5.53 3.30
N ALA A 163 26.90 6.75 3.55
CA ALA A 163 28.18 7.23 3.01
C ALA A 163 29.28 6.88 4.02
N ASP A 164 30.27 6.13 3.53
CA ASP A 164 31.60 5.85 4.07
C ASP A 164 31.70 5.07 5.39
N SER A 165 31.82 3.74 5.24
CA SER A 165 32.47 2.86 6.22
C SER A 165 33.61 2.03 5.61
N ASN A 166 34.13 2.44 4.44
CA ASN A 166 35.25 1.80 3.76
C ASN A 166 36.41 2.79 3.51
N GLU A 167 36.90 3.46 4.56
CA GLU A 167 38.20 4.15 4.53
C GLU A 167 38.97 4.03 5.86
N GLU A 168 39.02 2.84 6.48
CA GLU A 168 40.08 2.53 7.45
C GLU A 168 40.53 1.09 7.29
N GLY A 169 41.62 0.89 6.54
CA GLY A 169 42.16 -0.44 6.27
C GLY A 169 43.28 -0.47 5.23
N LYS A 170 44.30 0.39 5.36
CA LYS A 170 45.64 0.17 4.83
C LYS A 170 46.68 0.74 5.78
#